data_AF-A0A7W9APL8-F1
#
_entry.id   AF-A0A7W9APL8-F1
#
_cell.length_a   1.000
_cell.length_b   1.000
_cell.length_c   1.000
_cell.angle_alpha   90.00
_cell.angle_beta   90.00
_cell.angle_gamma   90.00
#
_symmetry.space_group_name_H-M   'P 1'
#
loop_
_entity.id
_entity.type
_entity.pdbx_description
1 polymer ?
#
loop_
_entity_poly.entity_id
_entity_poly.type
_entity_poly.pdbx_seq_one_letter_code
_entity_poly.pdbx_strand_id
1 'polypeptide(L)'
;MIRMLIAGLALFAAAAPAVASDNPAMDAAVKRINDQWAHIRYEVPNREDQYRQLSALEGQAAQVAARYPGRAEPLLWEGIVVSE
;
A
#
# COMPACT_ATOMS: atom_id res chain seq x y z
N MET A 1 -0.55 -44.92 34.98
CA MET A 1 -1.59 -44.80 33.94
C MET A 1 -2.27 -43.45 34.10
N ILE A 2 -2.18 -42.60 33.07
CA ILE A 2 -2.99 -41.42 32.66
C ILE A 2 -2.06 -40.68 31.67
N ARG A 3 -2.06 -41.05 30.37
CA ARG A 3 -2.75 -40.37 29.25
C ARG A 3 -2.47 -38.85 29.27
N MET A 4 -1.39 -38.36 28.64
CA MET A 4 -1.20 -38.07 27.20
C MET A 4 -1.96 -36.80 26.71
N LEU A 5 -1.28 -36.02 25.84
CA LEU A 5 -1.77 -34.95 24.93
C LEU A 5 -1.53 -33.51 25.43
N ILE A 6 -0.44 -32.85 25.04
CA ILE A 6 -0.25 -32.08 23.78
C ILE A 6 -1.31 -31.01 23.59
N ALA A 7 -0.94 -29.75 23.85
CA ALA A 7 -1.54 -28.58 23.22
C ALA A 7 -0.49 -27.46 23.10
N GLY A 8 0.68 -27.82 22.53
CA GLY A 8 1.62 -26.82 22.01
C GLY A 8 0.99 -26.21 20.78
N LEU A 9 0.50 -24.98 20.94
CA LEU A 9 -0.16 -24.13 19.96
C LEU A 9 0.57 -24.17 18.60
N ALA A 10 0.06 -24.97 17.66
CA ALA A 10 0.49 -24.98 16.27
C ALA A 10 -0.06 -23.74 15.56
N LEU A 11 0.58 -22.59 15.77
CA LEU A 11 0.43 -21.40 14.93
C LEU A 11 1.53 -21.41 13.85
N PHE A 12 1.61 -22.50 13.10
CA PHE A 12 2.19 -22.48 11.77
C PHE A 12 1.14 -21.85 10.86
N ALA A 13 0.99 -20.53 10.96
CA ALA A 13 0.32 -19.77 9.90
C ALA A 13 1.04 -20.12 8.61
N ALA A 14 0.31 -20.69 7.65
CA ALA A 14 0.83 -21.08 6.36
C ALA A 14 1.60 -19.89 5.78
N ALA A 15 2.92 -20.03 5.64
CA ALA A 15 3.72 -19.13 4.84
C ALA A 15 3.31 -19.37 3.37
N ALA A 16 2.19 -18.78 2.97
CA ALA A 16 1.85 -18.71 1.57
C ALA A 16 2.98 -17.95 0.87
N PRO A 17 3.50 -18.45 -0.25
CA PRO A 17 4.49 -17.70 -1.01
C PRO A 17 3.88 -16.34 -1.35
N ALA A 18 4.58 -15.26 -1.00
CA ALA A 18 4.23 -13.93 -1.46
C ALA A 18 4.36 -13.94 -2.99
N VAL A 19 3.23 -14.05 -3.69
CA VAL A 19 3.21 -13.94 -5.14
C VAL A 19 3.48 -12.49 -5.47
N ALA A 20 4.55 -12.24 -6.23
CA ALA A 20 4.75 -10.92 -6.83
C ALA A 20 3.52 -10.61 -7.71
N SER A 21 3.14 -9.33 -7.77
CA SER A 21 2.07 -8.90 -8.68
C SER A 21 2.42 -9.31 -10.10
N ASP A 22 1.40 -9.79 -10.82
CA ASP A 22 1.47 -10.20 -12.22
C ASP A 22 1.51 -9.01 -13.19
N ASN A 23 1.54 -7.77 -12.66
CA ASN A 23 1.52 -6.55 -13.46
C ASN A 23 2.63 -5.55 -13.02
N PRO A 24 3.86 -5.72 -13.53
CA PRO A 24 4.99 -4.85 -13.17
C PRO A 24 4.77 -3.37 -13.51
N ALA A 25 3.92 -3.06 -14.51
CA ALA A 25 3.61 -1.68 -14.89
C ALA A 25 2.67 -1.01 -13.86
N MET A 26 1.73 -1.76 -13.29
CA MET A 26 0.91 -1.31 -12.16
C MET A 26 1.78 -1.09 -10.94
N ASP A 27 2.65 -2.05 -10.61
CA ASP A 27 3.52 -1.97 -9.43
C ASP A 27 4.43 -0.74 -9.51
N ALA A 28 5.02 -0.49 -10.68
CA ALA A 28 5.83 0.70 -10.89
C ALA A 28 5.01 1.99 -10.77
N ALA A 29 3.74 2.00 -11.18
CA ALA A 29 2.86 3.15 -11.01
C ALA A 29 2.52 3.40 -9.54
N VAL A 30 2.16 2.36 -8.80
CA VAL A 30 1.90 2.44 -7.36
C VAL A 30 3.15 2.88 -6.61
N LYS A 31 4.32 2.31 -6.93
CA LYS A 31 5.57 2.68 -6.29
C LYS A 31 5.87 4.17 -6.45
N ARG A 32 5.59 4.76 -7.62
CA ARG A 32 5.75 6.21 -7.80
C ARG A 32 4.84 7.03 -6.90
N ILE A 33 3.59 6.60 -6.71
CA ILE A 33 2.66 7.26 -5.77
C ILE A 33 3.20 7.17 -4.34
N ASN A 34 3.63 5.98 -3.90
CA ASN A 34 4.25 5.76 -2.60
C ASN A 34 5.48 6.65 -2.37
N ASP A 35 6.42 6.65 -3.31
CA ASP A 35 7.67 7.40 -3.18
C ASP A 35 7.40 8.92 -3.12
N GLN A 36 6.47 9.43 -3.94
CA GLN A 36 6.08 10.83 -3.92
C GLN A 36 5.35 11.21 -2.63
N TRP A 37 4.43 10.37 -2.16
CA TRP A 37 3.77 10.58 -0.87
C TRP A 37 4.79 10.66 0.26
N ALA A 38 5.75 9.73 0.31
CA ALA A 38 6.79 9.73 1.34
C ALA A 38 7.64 11.00 1.30
N HIS A 39 8.06 11.42 0.10
CA HIS A 39 8.78 12.69 -0.08
C HIS A 39 7.95 13.88 0.44
N ILE A 40 6.68 13.98 0.03
CA ILE A 40 5.82 15.10 0.44
C ILE A 40 5.62 15.12 1.96
N ARG A 41 5.34 13.97 2.59
CA ARG A 41 5.06 13.89 4.02
C ARG A 41 6.29 14.12 4.89
N TYR A 42 7.45 13.61 4.50
CA TYR A 42 8.63 13.60 5.36
C TYR A 42 9.67 14.65 5.00
N GLU A 43 9.70 15.14 3.76
CA GLU A 43 10.79 15.97 3.27
C GLU A 43 10.36 17.39 2.90
N VAL A 44 9.07 17.65 2.64
CA VAL A 44 8.56 19.00 2.37
C VAL A 44 8.28 19.74 3.69
N PRO A 45 9.04 20.80 4.04
CA PRO A 45 8.94 21.44 5.35
C PRO A 45 7.80 22.46 5.43
N ASN A 46 7.43 23.07 4.29
CA ASN A 46 6.36 24.07 4.24
C ASN A 46 5.01 23.36 4.13
N ARG A 47 4.14 23.60 5.12
CA ARG A 47 2.83 22.97 5.21
C ARG A 47 1.90 23.30 4.04
N GLU A 48 1.90 24.54 3.55
CA GLU A 48 1.08 24.95 2.40
C GLU A 48 1.54 24.27 1.11
N ASP A 49 2.86 24.17 0.91
CA ASP A 49 3.41 23.44 -0.22
C ASP A 49 3.15 21.93 -0.10
N GLN A 50 3.20 21.36 1.11
CA GLN A 50 2.85 19.97 1.37
C GLN A 50 1.40 19.67 0.97
N TYR A 51 0.43 20.47 1.41
CA TYR A 51 -0.98 20.30 1.04
C TYR A 51 -1.22 20.45 -0.46
N ARG A 52 -0.58 21.44 -1.10
CA ARG A 52 -0.71 21.64 -2.55
C ARG A 52 -0.18 20.43 -3.33
N GLN A 53 0.94 19.86 -2.90
CA GLN A 53 1.53 18.69 -3.54
C GLN A 53 0.72 17.41 -3.26
N LEU A 54 0.18 17.23 -2.04
CA LEU A 54 -0.73 16.13 -1.73
C LEU A 54 -1.97 16.18 -2.61
N SER A 55 -2.62 17.33 -2.78
CA SER A 55 -3.79 17.47 -3.66
C SER A 55 -3.47 17.11 -5.13
N ALA A 56 -2.28 17.48 -5.61
CA ALA A 56 -1.84 17.05 -6.94
C ALA A 56 -1.57 15.53 -7.00
N LEU A 57 -1.09 14.92 -5.92
CA LEU A 57 -0.85 13.49 -5.82
C LEU A 57 -2.16 12.69 -5.73
N GLU A 58 -3.18 13.20 -5.02
CA GLU A 58 -4.53 12.60 -4.98
C GLU A 58 -5.07 12.40 -6.40
N GLY A 59 -4.99 13.44 -7.23
CA GLY A 59 -5.43 13.36 -8.63
C GLY A 59 -4.64 12.33 -9.46
N GLN A 60 -3.37 12.10 -9.14
CA GLN A 60 -2.56 11.06 -9.79
C GLN A 60 -2.92 9.66 -9.29
N ALA A 61 -3.11 9.50 -7.98
CA ALA A 61 -3.48 8.23 -7.37
C ALA A 61 -4.86 7.76 -7.87
N ALA A 62 -5.83 8.67 -7.96
CA ALA A 62 -7.15 8.40 -8.55
C ALA A 62 -7.07 7.93 -10.01
N GLN A 63 -6.19 8.55 -10.81
CA GLN A 63 -5.95 8.09 -12.20
C GLN A 63 -5.34 6.69 -12.26
N VAL A 64 -4.42 6.37 -11.36
CA VAL A 64 -3.81 5.03 -11.28
C VAL A 64 -4.87 4.00 -10.84
N ALA A 65 -5.69 4.30 -9.84
CA ALA A 65 -6.79 3.44 -9.41
C ALA A 65 -7.81 3.19 -10.53
N ALA A 66 -8.23 4.25 -11.24
CA ALA A 66 -9.14 4.14 -12.38
C ALA A 66 -8.57 3.32 -13.54
N ARG A 67 -7.25 3.38 -13.77
CA ARG A 67 -6.56 2.60 -14.81
C ARG A 67 -6.51 1.10 -14.51
N TYR A 68 -6.55 0.71 -13.25
CA TYR A 68 -6.42 -0.69 -12.80
C TYR A 68 -7.61 -1.11 -11.93
N PRO A 69 -8.82 -1.21 -12.51
CA PRO A 69 -10.03 -1.51 -11.76
C PRO A 69 -9.96 -2.89 -11.09
N GLY A 70 -10.48 -2.99 -9.86
CA GLY A 70 -10.51 -4.24 -9.09
C GLY A 70 -9.16 -4.67 -8.51
N ARG A 71 -8.10 -3.88 -8.68
CA ARG A 71 -6.79 -4.12 -8.05
C ARG A 71 -6.74 -3.40 -6.71
N ALA A 72 -6.45 -4.15 -5.64
CA ALA A 72 -6.46 -3.63 -4.28
C ALA A 72 -5.36 -2.59 -4.05
N GLU A 73 -4.18 -2.79 -4.61
CA GLU A 73 -2.99 -1.99 -4.31
C GLU A 73 -3.07 -0.52 -4.81
N PRO A 74 -3.54 -0.25 -6.06
CA PRO A 74 -3.89 1.12 -6.48
C PRO A 74 -4.93 1.81 -5.59
N LEU A 75 -6.00 1.10 -5.20
CA LEU A 75 -7.06 1.64 -4.35
C LEU A 75 -6.57 1.94 -2.92
N LEU A 76 -5.71 1.08 -2.38
CA LEU A 76 -5.10 1.29 -1.07
C LEU A 76 -4.28 2.58 -1.06
N TRP A 77 -3.44 2.78 -2.08
CA TRP A 77 -2.59 3.96 -2.18
C TRP A 77 -3.36 5.25 -2.47
N GLU A 78 -4.43 5.19 -3.26
CA GLU A 78 -5.38 6.31 -3.37
C GLU A 78 -5.94 6.68 -2.00
N GLY A 79 -6.40 5.69 -1.22
CA GLY A 79 -6.92 5.92 0.12
C GLY A 79 -5.89 6.53 1.08
N ILE A 80 -4.63 6.05 1.06
CA ILE A 80 -3.55 6.63 1.88
C ILE A 80 -3.36 8.11 1.52
N VAL A 81 -3.23 8.44 0.24
CA VAL A 81 -2.97 9.82 -0.19
C VAL A 81 -4.14 10.75 0.17
N VAL A 82 -5.38 10.31 -0.01
CA VAL A 82 -6.60 11.10 0.27
C VAL A 82 -6.84 11.33 1.77
N SER A 83 -6.28 10.49 2.63
CA SER A 83 -6.52 10.57 4.09
C SER A 83 -5.68 11.62 4.82
N GLU A 84 -4.83 12.37 4.10
CA GLU A 84 -3.65 13.05 4.65
C GLU A 84 -3.71 14.59 4.66
#